data_AF-A0A933URK1-F1
#
_entry.id   AF-A0A933URK1-F1
#
_cell.length_a   1.000
_cell.length_b   1.000
_cell.length_c   1.000
_cell.angle_alpha   90.00
_cell.angle_beta   90.00
_cell.angle_gamma   90.00
#
_symmetry.space_group_name_H-M   'P 1'
#
loop_
_entity.id
_entity.type
_entity.pdbx_description
1 polymer ?
#
loop_
_entity_poly.entity_id
_entity_poly.type
_entity_poly.pdbx_seq_one_letter_code
_entity_poly.pdbx_strand_id
1 'polypeptide(L)'
;MTADVYAAPGRPDLAAREDVLAAVVRDAVARSAERLVFERDESVLVHDERVIKRERARLGAADTLRYDALPAVAEPLLWIPDAIAWAWCRSPDWRRRVQPLVSTVVSV
;
A
#
# COMPACT_ATOMS: atom_id res chain seq x y z
N MET A 1 15.41 8.28 -1.28
CA MET A 1 14.22 7.40 -1.16
C MET A 1 13.02 8.30 -0.93
N THR A 2 11.95 8.12 -1.69
CA THR A 2 10.69 8.86 -1.56
C THR A 2 9.54 7.87 -1.40
N ALA A 3 8.45 8.30 -0.78
CA ALA A 3 7.26 7.50 -0.52
C ALA A 3 6.00 8.24 -0.94
N ASP A 4 5.06 7.53 -1.54
CA ASP A 4 3.70 8.02 -1.77
C ASP A 4 2.79 7.44 -0.69
N VAL A 5 2.03 8.30 -0.01
CA VAL A 5 1.13 7.92 1.10
C VAL A 5 -0.31 7.89 0.60
N TYR A 6 -0.99 6.77 0.77
CA TYR A 6 -2.39 6.59 0.41
C TYR A 6 -3.25 6.68 1.68
N ALA A 7 -4.28 7.53 1.68
CA ALA A 7 -5.09 7.80 2.87
C ALA A 7 -6.59 7.84 2.53
N ALA A 8 -7.40 7.15 3.32
CA ALA A 8 -8.86 7.09 3.19
C ALA A 8 -9.55 7.65 4.46
N PRO A 9 -9.51 8.97 4.70
CA PRO A 9 -10.01 9.55 5.94
C PRO A 9 -11.53 9.42 6.08
N GLY A 10 -12.00 9.12 7.29
CA GLY A 10 -13.44 9.03 7.60
C GLY A 10 -14.16 7.79 7.04
N ARG A 11 -13.40 6.82 6.53
CA ARG A 11 -13.91 5.54 6.02
C ARG A 11 -13.78 4.45 7.10
N PRO A 12 -14.71 3.48 7.19
CA PRO A 12 -14.54 2.30 8.04
C PRO A 12 -13.31 1.49 7.62
N ASP A 13 -12.55 0.93 8.57
CA ASP A 13 -11.23 0.32 8.35
C ASP A 13 -11.17 -0.65 7.15
N LEU A 14 -12.13 -1.57 7.03
CA LEU A 14 -12.12 -2.55 5.93
C LEU A 14 -12.40 -1.89 4.56
N ALA A 15 -13.31 -0.91 4.52
CA ALA A 15 -13.61 -0.17 3.29
C ALA A 15 -12.45 0.75 2.90
N ALA A 16 -11.86 1.43 3.89
CA ALA A 16 -10.64 2.22 3.75
C ALA A 16 -9.49 1.38 3.15
N ARG A 17 -9.33 0.15 3.64
CA ARG A 17 -8.34 -0.80 3.14
C ARG A 17 -8.60 -1.18 1.68
N GLU A 18 -9.84 -1.53 1.32
CA GLU A 18 -10.18 -1.83 -0.08
C GLU A 18 -9.86 -0.64 -1.01
N ASP A 19 -10.24 0.58 -0.62
CA ASP A 19 -10.03 1.80 -1.40
C ASP A 19 -8.54 2.09 -1.59
N VAL A 20 -7.74 1.97 -0.52
CA VAL A 20 -6.27 2.15 -0.56
C VAL A 20 -5.60 1.08 -1.42
N LEU A 21 -5.95 -0.20 -1.24
CA LEU A 21 -5.39 -1.30 -2.04
C LEU A 21 -5.66 -1.10 -3.54
N ALA A 22 -6.88 -0.70 -3.89
CA ALA A 22 -7.23 -0.44 -5.28
C ALA A 22 -6.45 0.73 -5.89
N ALA A 23 -6.18 1.78 -5.10
CA ALA A 23 -5.35 2.89 -5.55
C ALA A 23 -3.88 2.50 -5.71
N VAL A 24 -3.30 1.77 -4.75
CA VAL A 24 -1.92 1.28 -4.83
C VAL A 24 -1.73 0.39 -6.06
N VAL A 25 -2.66 -0.54 -6.33
CA VAL A 25 -2.60 -1.39 -7.53
C VAL A 25 -2.66 -0.56 -8.81
N ARG A 26 -3.55 0.44 -8.87
CA ARG A 26 -3.67 1.33 -10.03
C ARG A 26 -2.37 2.08 -10.31
N ASP A 27 -1.76 2.64 -9.27
CA ASP A 27 -0.49 3.37 -9.39
C ASP A 27 0.66 2.44 -9.76
N ALA A 28 0.73 1.24 -9.18
CA ALA A 28 1.72 0.24 -9.55
C ALA A 28 1.63 -0.13 -11.04
N VAL A 29 0.41 -0.36 -11.55
CA VAL A 29 0.19 -0.63 -12.98
C VAL A 29 0.55 0.57 -13.85
N ALA A 30 0.13 1.79 -13.47
CA ALA A 30 0.43 3.01 -14.21
C ALA A 30 1.94 3.27 -14.32
N ARG A 31 2.71 2.86 -13.30
CA ARG A 31 4.16 2.97 -13.25
C ARG A 31 4.89 1.77 -13.88
N SER A 32 4.14 0.82 -14.46
CA SER A 32 4.68 -0.43 -15.02
C SER A 32 5.55 -1.20 -14.01
N ALA A 33 5.16 -1.17 -12.71
CA ALA A 33 5.84 -1.94 -11.69
C ALA A 33 5.70 -3.44 -11.98
N GLU A 34 6.81 -4.17 -11.87
CA GLU A 34 6.80 -5.63 -12.08
C GLU A 34 6.18 -6.35 -10.88
N ARG A 35 6.33 -5.81 -9.67
CA ARG A 35 6.05 -6.50 -8.42
C ARG A 35 5.48 -5.55 -7.36
N LEU A 36 4.41 -6.00 -6.71
CA LEU A 36 3.83 -5.43 -5.49
C LEU A 36 4.04 -6.41 -4.35
N VAL A 37 4.68 -5.97 -3.27
CA VAL A 37 4.98 -6.81 -2.12
C VAL A 37 4.41 -6.17 -0.86
N PHE A 38 3.67 -6.95 -0.07
CA PHE A 38 3.25 -6.56 1.26
C PHE A 38 3.79 -7.50 2.32
N GLU A 39 3.96 -6.98 3.54
CA GLU A 39 4.15 -7.84 4.70
C GLU A 39 2.90 -8.71 4.88
N ARG A 40 3.13 -10.00 5.10
CA ARG A 40 2.07 -10.99 5.27
C ARG A 40 1.45 -10.84 6.66
N ASP A 41 0.14 -10.61 6.67
CA ASP A 41 -0.72 -10.64 7.86
C ASP A 41 -1.88 -11.61 7.61
N GLU A 42 -1.88 -12.75 8.32
CA GLU A 42 -2.89 -13.80 8.19
C GLU A 42 -4.33 -13.31 8.43
N SER A 43 -4.53 -12.25 9.23
CA SER A 43 -5.86 -11.76 9.57
C SER A 43 -6.58 -11.09 8.40
N VAL A 44 -5.81 -10.57 7.44
CA VAL A 44 -6.32 -9.83 6.26
C VAL A 44 -5.90 -10.43 4.93
N LEU A 45 -4.98 -11.41 4.91
CA LEU A 45 -4.40 -11.98 3.70
C LEU A 45 -5.42 -12.36 2.62
N VAL A 46 -6.46 -13.11 3.00
CA VAL A 46 -7.50 -13.58 2.05
C VAL A 46 -8.29 -12.41 1.46
N HIS A 47 -8.56 -11.39 2.28
CA HIS A 47 -9.27 -10.19 1.86
C HIS A 47 -8.42 -9.40 0.86
N ASP A 48 -7.16 -9.15 1.20
CA ASP A 48 -6.22 -8.38 0.38
C ASP A 48 -5.95 -9.05 -0.97
N GLU A 49 -5.67 -10.36 -0.96
CA GLU A 49 -5.47 -11.15 -2.18
C GLU A 49 -6.68 -11.04 -3.11
N ARG A 50 -7.90 -11.10 -2.56
CA ARG A 50 -9.13 -10.98 -3.35
C ARG A 50 -9.25 -9.59 -3.98
N VAL A 51 -9.00 -8.53 -3.22
CA VAL A 51 -9.07 -7.14 -3.71
C VAL A 51 -8.01 -6.90 -4.78
N ILE A 52 -6.76 -7.26 -4.52
CA ILE A 52 -5.63 -7.05 -5.42
C ILE A 52 -5.80 -7.85 -6.71
N LYS A 53 -6.25 -9.11 -6.60
CA LYS A 53 -6.56 -9.95 -7.78
C LYS A 53 -7.67 -9.34 -8.62
N ARG A 54 -8.75 -8.86 -8.00
CA ARG A 54 -9.86 -8.18 -8.70
C ARG A 54 -9.37 -6.96 -9.45
N GLU A 55 -8.59 -6.09 -8.79
CA GLU A 55 -8.11 -4.85 -9.41
C GLU A 55 -7.08 -5.10 -10.52
N ARG A 56 -6.16 -6.04 -10.33
CA ARG A 56 -5.23 -6.46 -11.40
C ARG A 56 -5.97 -6.96 -12.64
N ALA A 57 -6.98 -7.80 -12.46
CA ALA A 57 -7.80 -8.31 -13.57
C ALA A 57 -8.54 -7.16 -14.28
N ARG A 58 -9.14 -6.24 -13.51
CA ARG A 58 -9.86 -5.07 -14.06
C ARG A 58 -8.95 -4.18 -14.91
N LEU A 59 -7.68 -4.05 -14.54
CA LEU A 59 -6.69 -3.24 -15.24
C LEU A 59 -5.95 -4.00 -16.36
N GLY A 60 -6.27 -5.27 -16.61
CA GLY A 60 -5.54 -6.10 -17.59
C GLY A 60 -4.10 -6.41 -17.17
N ALA A 61 -3.78 -6.31 -15.88
CA ALA A 61 -2.43 -6.47 -15.32
C ALA A 61 -2.25 -7.77 -14.53
N ALA A 62 -3.09 -8.77 -14.80
CA ALA A 62 -3.00 -10.08 -14.15
C ALA A 62 -1.64 -10.75 -14.40
N ASP A 63 -1.07 -10.60 -15.60
CA ASP A 63 0.20 -11.25 -15.97
C ASP A 63 1.42 -10.33 -15.88
N THR A 64 1.23 -9.02 -15.69
CA THR A 64 2.31 -8.01 -15.74
C THR A 64 2.69 -7.44 -14.37
N LEU A 65 1.75 -7.37 -13.42
CA LEU A 65 2.02 -6.97 -12.05
C LEU A 65 1.95 -8.19 -11.13
N ARG A 66 3.07 -8.67 -10.62
CA ARG A 66 3.11 -9.77 -9.65
C ARG A 66 2.73 -9.24 -8.26
N TYR A 67 2.05 -10.06 -7.46
CA TYR A 67 1.74 -9.74 -6.07
C TYR A 67 2.28 -10.84 -5.16
N ASP A 68 3.01 -10.45 -4.13
CA ASP A 68 3.50 -11.35 -3.08
C ASP A 68 3.17 -10.79 -1.69
N ALA A 69 2.66 -11.66 -0.81
CA ALA A 69 2.59 -11.39 0.63
C ALA A 69 3.72 -12.18 1.31
N LEU A 70 4.74 -11.47 1.80
CA LEU A 70 5.95 -12.09 2.34
C LEU A 70 6.08 -11.87 3.85
N PRO A 71 6.61 -12.85 4.61
CA PRO A 71 6.88 -12.64 6.03
C PRO A 71 7.96 -11.56 6.21
N ALA A 72 7.91 -10.83 7.33
CA ALA A 72 8.82 -9.71 7.63
C ALA A 72 10.32 -10.06 7.44
N VAL A 73 10.72 -11.30 7.74
CA VAL A 73 12.10 -11.78 7.62
C VAL A 73 12.58 -11.95 6.18
N ALA A 74 11.67 -12.10 5.22
CA ALA A 74 12.01 -12.38 3.82
C ALA A 74 12.39 -11.10 3.05
N GLU A 75 11.83 -9.95 3.42
CA GLU A 75 12.12 -8.65 2.81
C GLU A 75 12.31 -7.61 3.92
N PRO A 76 13.50 -7.52 4.53
CA PRO A 76 13.76 -6.70 5.73
C PRO A 76 13.56 -5.19 5.56
N LEU A 77 13.19 -4.70 4.37
CA LEU A 77 12.89 -3.30 4.11
C LEU A 77 11.37 -3.00 4.08
N LEU A 78 10.51 -4.03 4.16
CA LEU A 78 9.06 -3.85 4.13
C LEU A 78 8.51 -3.08 5.34
N TRP A 79 9.26 -2.98 6.44
CA TRP A 79 8.85 -2.17 7.60
C TRP A 79 8.90 -0.66 7.33
N ILE A 80 9.67 -0.19 6.34
CA ILE A 80 9.85 1.25 6.12
C ILE A 80 8.54 1.93 5.67
N PRO A 81 7.79 1.39 4.67
CA PRO A 81 6.44 1.87 4.35
C PRO A 81 5.53 2.01 5.57
N ASP A 82 5.50 1.01 6.46
CA ASP A 82 4.65 1.03 7.66
C ASP A 82 5.09 2.11 8.66
N ALA A 83 6.40 2.28 8.86
CA ALA A 83 6.93 3.34 9.71
C ALA A 83 6.56 4.74 9.18
N ILE A 84 6.61 4.92 7.86
CA ILE A 84 6.22 6.18 7.21
C ILE A 84 4.72 6.43 7.36
N ALA A 85 3.88 5.44 7.06
CA ALA A 85 2.43 5.54 7.17
C ALA A 85 1.99 5.82 8.62
N TRP A 86 2.59 5.12 9.60
CA TRP A 86 2.34 5.36 11.01
C TRP A 86 2.73 6.77 11.43
N ALA A 87 3.94 7.23 11.08
CA ALA A 87 4.41 8.56 11.42
C ALA A 87 3.51 9.65 10.80
N TRP A 88 3.04 9.43 9.57
CA TRP A 88 2.12 10.33 8.89
C TRP A 88 0.77 10.48 9.61
N CYS A 89 0.26 9.39 10.19
CA CYS A 89 -1.05 9.35 10.84
C CYS A 89 -1.00 9.66 12.35
N ARG A 90 0.16 9.51 13.00
CA ARG A 90 0.27 9.52 14.47
C ARG A 90 0.04 10.88 15.11
N SER A 91 0.77 11.91 14.69
CA SER A 91 0.67 13.27 15.26
C SER A 91 1.30 14.32 14.32
N PRO A 92 1.00 15.61 14.51
CA PRO A 92 1.64 16.67 13.74
C PRO A 92 3.18 16.68 13.82
N ASP A 93 3.76 16.32 14.97
CA ASP A 93 5.22 16.26 15.13
C ASP A 93 5.84 15.13 14.29
N TRP A 94 5.27 13.93 14.37
CA TRP A 94 5.73 12.79 13.58
C TRP A 94 5.55 13.03 12.08
N ARG A 95 4.40 13.62 11.68
CA ARG A 95 4.15 14.00 10.29
C ARG A 95 5.20 14.97 9.76
N ARG A 96 5.55 16.01 10.54
CA ARG A 96 6.60 16.97 10.17
C ARG A 96 7.96 16.30 9.96
N ARG A 97 8.30 15.30 10.79
CA ARG A 97 9.58 14.57 10.69
C ARG A 97 9.67 13.72 9.43
N VAL A 98 8.56 13.09 9.02
CA VAL A 98 8.54 12.19 7.86
C VAL A 98 8.24 12.91 6.55
N GLN A 99 7.71 14.14 6.59
CA GLN A 99 7.35 14.95 5.43
C GLN A 99 8.43 15.01 4.33
N PRO A 100 9.75 15.15 4.63
CA PRO A 100 10.78 15.17 3.58
C PRO A 100 10.90 13.87 2.76
N LEU A 101 10.39 12.76 3.29
CA LEU A 101 10.37 11.47 2.60
C LEU A 101 9.10 11.28 1.76
N VAL A 102 8.06 12.07 1.99
CA VAL A 102 6.75 11.92 1.33
C VAL A 102 6.69 12.79 0.08
N SER A 103 6.61 12.17 -1.09
CA SER A 103 6.47 12.86 -2.38
C SER A 103 5.03 13.25 -2.66
N THR A 104 4.09 12.33 -2.41
CA THR A 104 2.68 12.50 -2.75
C THR A 104 1.80 11.98 -1.63
N VAL A 105 0.65 12.63 -1.44
CA VAL A 105 -0.44 12.12 -0.60
C VAL A 105 -1.65 11.90 -1.49
N VAL A 106 -2.06 10.65 -1.63
CA VAL A 106 -3.21 10.25 -2.44
C VAL A 106 -4.39 10.03 -1.50
N SER A 107 -5.36 10.94 -1.52
CA SER A 107 -6.62 10.74 -0.81
C SER A 107 -7.59 9.93 -1.67
N VAL A 108 -8.14 8.87 -1.09
CA VAL A 108 -9.07 7.94 -1.74
C VAL A 108 -10.40 7.86 -1.00
#